data_AF-A0A317HQV0-F1
#
_entry.id   AF-A0A317HQV0-F1
#
_cell.length_a   1.000
_cell.length_b   1.000
_cell.length_c   1.000
_cell.angle_alpha   90.00
_cell.angle_beta   90.00
_cell.angle_gamma   90.00
#
_symmetry.space_group_name_H-M   'P 1'
#
loop_
_entity.id
_entity.type
_entity.pdbx_description
1 polymer ?
#
loop_
_entity_poly.entity_id
_entity_poly.type
_entity_poly.pdbx_seq_one_letter_code
_entity_poly.pdbx_strand_id
1 'polypeptide(L)' 'MRAHGEKITDRECTVACLSYQTANAPKYVFVSEGKVYPIANQKFPGLGRRAGETMLLTGEIDDTGAITIVKLEAAKKG' A
#
# COMPACT_ATOMS: atom_id res chain seq x y z
N MET A 1 23.66 -5.30 -12.49
CA MET A 1 23.60 -6.01 -11.19
C MET A 1 24.23 -5.08 -10.16
N ARG A 2 23.49 -4.66 -9.13
CA ARG A 2 24.06 -3.85 -8.04
C ARG A 2 24.90 -4.74 -7.12
N ALA A 3 26.03 -4.23 -6.63
CA ALA A 3 26.92 -4.96 -5.74
C ALA A 3 26.28 -5.14 -4.36
N HIS A 4 26.52 -6.29 -3.72
CA HIS A 4 26.09 -6.54 -2.33
C HIS A 4 26.68 -5.45 -1.41
N GLY A 5 25.83 -4.61 -0.81
CA GLY A 5 26.24 -3.59 0.18
C GLY A 5 26.05 -2.12 -0.24
N GLU A 6 25.50 -1.85 -1.42
CA GLU A 6 25.16 -0.47 -1.81
C GLU A 6 24.04 0.09 -0.90
N LYS A 7 24.23 1.30 -0.35
CA LYS A 7 23.21 1.97 0.46
C LYS A 7 22.00 2.29 -0.44
N ILE A 8 20.93 1.54 -0.26
CA ILE A 8 19.64 1.83 -0.90
C ILE A 8 18.98 3.02 -0.20
N THR A 9 18.16 3.79 -0.91
CA THR A 9 17.34 4.84 -0.30
C THR A 9 16.29 4.25 0.65
N ASP A 10 15.82 5.02 1.62
CA ASP A 10 14.73 4.58 2.52
C ASP A 10 13.48 4.14 1.75
N ARG A 11 13.22 4.81 0.61
CA ARG A 11 12.16 4.44 -0.33
C ARG A 11 12.41 3.08 -0.96
N GLU A 12 13.61 2.83 -1.48
CA GLU A 12 13.97 1.53 -2.07
C GLU A 12 13.93 0.42 -1.02
N CYS A 13 14.38 0.68 0.21
CA CYS A 13 14.28 -0.25 1.34
C CYS A 13 12.82 -0.61 1.65
N THR A 14 11.96 0.40 1.76
CA THR A 14 10.53 0.22 2.02
C THR A 14 9.84 -0.57 0.91
N VAL A 15 10.15 -0.25 -0.36
CA VAL A 15 9.62 -0.99 -1.52
C VAL A 15 10.10 -2.45 -1.50
N ALA A 16 11.37 -2.71 -1.18
CA ALA A 16 11.89 -4.07 -1.06
C ALA A 16 11.15 -4.85 0.03
N CYS A 17 10.99 -4.29 1.24
CA CYS A 17 10.23 -4.90 2.33
C CYS A 17 8.80 -5.30 1.93
N LEU A 18 8.10 -4.46 1.16
CA LEU A 18 6.74 -4.72 0.68
C LEU A 18 6.71 -5.74 -0.48
N SER A 19 7.81 -5.83 -1.24
CA SER A 19 7.95 -6.76 -2.37
C SER A 19 8.19 -8.20 -1.91
N TYR A 20 8.74 -8.41 -0.71
CA TYR A 20 8.86 -9.73 -0.10
C TYR A 20 7.50 -10.21 0.40
N GLN A 21 6.62 -10.70 -0.49
CA GLN A 21 5.29 -11.22 -0.18
C GLN A 21 5.33 -12.62 0.47
N THR A 22 6.04 -12.72 1.58
CA THR A 22 6.02 -13.88 2.48
C THR A 22 4.81 -13.80 3.42
N ALA A 23 4.50 -14.87 4.15
CA ALA A 23 3.40 -14.86 5.14
C ALA A 23 3.57 -13.75 6.21
N ASN A 24 4.80 -13.32 6.46
CA ASN A 24 5.15 -12.30 7.45
C ASN A 24 5.43 -10.93 6.83
N ALA A 25 5.10 -10.74 5.55
CA ALA A 25 5.30 -9.47 4.88
C ALA A 25 4.44 -8.35 5.50
N PRO A 26 4.97 -7.11 5.58
CA PRO A 26 4.13 -5.96 5.90
C PRO A 26 3.03 -5.80 4.84
N LYS A 27 1.79 -5.57 5.30
CA LYS A 27 0.62 -5.37 4.45
C LYS A 27 0.30 -3.89 4.30
N TYR A 28 -0.18 -3.50 3.12
CA TYR A 28 -0.78 -2.21 2.88
C TYR A 28 -2.09 -2.08 3.66
N VAL A 29 -2.30 -0.91 4.25
CA VAL A 29 -3.55 -0.49 4.87
C VAL A 29 -3.94 0.87 4.32
N PHE A 30 -5.23 1.18 4.34
CA PHE A 30 -5.73 2.51 4.05
C PHE A 30 -6.08 3.20 5.36
N VAL A 31 -5.60 4.43 5.55
CA VAL A 31 -5.89 5.21 6.75
C VAL A 31 -6.72 6.42 6.34
N SER A 32 -7.90 6.56 6.94
CA SER A 32 -8.79 7.70 6.73
C SER A 32 -9.40 8.14 8.05
N GLU A 33 -9.30 9.43 8.37
CA GLU A 33 -9.88 10.02 9.59
C GLU A 33 -9.51 9.27 10.88
N GLY A 34 -8.25 8.80 10.96
CA GLY A 34 -7.75 8.03 12.11
C GLY A 34 -8.18 6.56 12.17
N LYS A 35 -9.01 6.09 11.21
CA LYS A 35 -9.39 4.68 11.08
C LYS A 35 -8.45 3.96 10.12
N VAL A 36 -8.11 2.72 10.46
CA VAL A 36 -7.28 1.83 9.63
C VAL A 36 -8.18 0.78 8.98
N TYR A 37 -8.17 0.74 7.66
CA TYR A 37 -8.87 -0.24 6.83
C TYR A 37 -7.84 -1.21 6.24
N PRO A 38 -7.84 -2.50 6.65
CA PRO A 38 -7.04 -3.53 6.01
C PRO A 38 -7.40 -3.62 4.52
N ILE A 39 -6.42 -3.77 3.64
CA ILE A 39 -6.68 -3.96 2.20
C ILE A 39 -6.69 -5.46 1.89
N ALA A 40 -7.81 -6.00 1.40
CA ALA A 40 -7.93 -7.42 1.10
C ALA A 40 -7.07 -7.82 -0.12
N ASN A 41 -7.09 -7.01 -1.19
CA ASN A 41 -6.36 -7.26 -2.43
C ASN A 41 -4.99 -6.54 -2.45
N GLN A 42 -4.04 -7.02 -1.63
CA GLN A 42 -2.67 -6.50 -1.46
C GLN A 42 -1.84 -6.33 -2.75
N LYS A 43 -2.30 -6.88 -3.87
CA LYS A 43 -1.68 -6.79 -5.19
C LYS A 43 -2.35 -5.77 -6.11
N PHE A 44 -3.28 -4.95 -5.62
CA PHE A 44 -3.99 -3.96 -6.44
C PHE A 44 -2.99 -3.00 -7.11
N PRO A 45 -3.06 -2.81 -8.45
CA PRO A 45 -2.13 -1.97 -9.17
C PRO A 45 -2.06 -0.54 -8.60
N GLY A 46 -0.84 -0.07 -8.34
CA GLY A 46 -0.60 1.30 -7.87
C GLY A 46 -0.44 1.47 -6.35
N LEU A 47 -0.78 0.47 -5.53
CA LEU A 47 -0.61 0.56 -4.06
C LEU A 47 0.82 0.91 -3.66
N GLY A 48 1.82 0.16 -4.15
CA GLY A 48 3.22 0.42 -3.82
C GLY A 48 3.76 1.72 -4.39
N ARG A 49 3.31 2.14 -5.59
CA ARG A 49 3.78 3.37 -6.23
C ARG A 49 3.26 4.62 -5.52
N ARG A 50 2.03 4.55 -5.01
CA ARG A 50 1.27 5.67 -4.41
C ARG A 50 1.19 5.60 -2.88
N ALA A 51 1.86 4.63 -2.26
CA ALA A 51 1.88 4.47 -0.82
C ALA A 51 2.41 5.75 -0.14
N GLY A 52 1.69 6.20 0.89
CA GLY A 52 1.98 7.45 1.60
C GLY A 52 1.45 8.72 0.93
N GLU A 53 0.92 8.65 -0.30
CA GLU A 53 0.18 9.76 -0.89
C GLU A 53 -1.27 9.80 -0.39
N THR A 54 -1.86 10.98 -0.34
CA THR A 54 -3.31 11.13 -0.12
C THR A 54 -4.06 10.70 -1.37
N MET A 55 -4.85 9.63 -1.25
CA MET A 55 -5.57 9.00 -2.35
C MET A 55 -7.05 8.89 -2.02
N LEU A 56 -7.90 8.94 -3.06
CA LEU A 56 -9.28 8.51 -2.97
C LEU A 56 -9.36 7.02 -3.29
N LEU A 57 -10.01 6.26 -2.42
CA LEU A 57 -10.14 4.82 -2.52
C LEU A 57 -11.62 4.44 -2.63
N THR A 58 -11.95 3.65 -3.64
CA THR A 58 -13.30 3.10 -3.82
C THR A 58 -13.21 1.58 -3.78
N GLY A 59 -14.14 0.97 -3.04
CA GLY A 59 -14.15 -0.46 -2.79
C GLY A 59 -15.33 -0.89 -1.94
N GLU A 60 -15.40 -2.20 -1.72
CA GLU A 60 -16.37 -2.82 -0.82
C GLU A 60 -15.67 -3.17 0.49
N ILE A 61 -16.34 -2.86 1.60
CA ILE A 61 -15.87 -3.24 2.94
C ILE A 61 -16.61 -4.50 3.35
N ASP A 62 -15.87 -5.55 3.72
CA ASP A 62 -16.43 -6.79 4.22
C ASP A 62 -16.83 -6.69 5.71
N ASP A 63 -17.40 -7.77 6.23
CA ASP A 63 -17.81 -7.91 7.63
C ASP A 63 -16.63 -7.85 8.62
N THR A 64 -15.41 -8.10 8.15
CA THR A 64 -14.18 -7.97 8.95
C THR A 64 -13.64 -6.54 8.98
N GLY A 65 -14.21 -5.64 8.17
CA GLY A 65 -13.77 -4.27 8.01
C GLY A 65 -12.64 -4.09 7.00
N ALA A 66 -12.27 -5.12 6.26
CA ALA A 66 -11.27 -5.04 5.20
C ALA A 66 -11.90 -4.49 3.90
N ILE A 67 -11.19 -3.58 3.23
CA ILE A 67 -11.61 -3.02 1.95
C ILE A 67 -11.01 -3.82 0.79
N THR A 68 -11.87 -4.24 -0.14
CA THR A 68 -11.47 -4.73 -1.46
C THR A 68 -11.51 -3.57 -2.45
N ILE A 69 -10.34 -3.16 -2.93
CA ILE A 69 -10.18 -1.99 -3.78
C ILE A 69 -10.66 -2.28 -5.21
N VAL A 70 -11.53 -1.43 -5.74
CA VAL A 70 -11.91 -1.43 -7.17
C VAL A 70 -11.35 -0.23 -7.92
N LYS A 71 -11.06 0.87 -7.22
CA LYS A 71 -10.51 2.10 -7.82
C LYS A 71 -9.58 2.83 -6.86
N LEU A 72 -8.49 3.38 -7.41
CA LEU A 72 -7.50 4.17 -6.68
C LEU A 72 -7.16 5.43 -7.49
N GLU A 73 -7.43 6.60 -6.93
CA GLU A 73 -7.28 7.88 -7.61
C GLU A 73 -6.54 8.91 -6.75
N ALA A 74 -5.86 9.87 -7.39
CA ALA A 74 -5.28 10.99 -6.67
C ALA A 74 -6.40 11.78 -5.95
N ALA A 75 -6.21 12.10 -4.67
CA ALA A 75 -7.10 13.05 -4.03
C ALA A 75 -7.00 14.39 -4.77
N LYS A 76 -8.14 14.92 -5.22
CA LYS A 76 -8.18 16.26 -5.84
C LYS A 76 -7.75 17.26 -4.77
N LYS A 77 -6.66 17.99 -5.01
CA LYS A 77 -6.27 19.12 -4.17
C LYS A 77 -7.43 20.11 -4.19
N GLY A 78 -8.11 20.26 -3.06
CA GLY A 78 -9.07 21.33 -2.81
C GLY A 78 -8.36 22.66 -2.68
#